data_AF-A0A2S6PUG5-F1
#
_entry.id   AF-A0A2S6PUG5-F1
#
_cell.length_a   1.000
_cell.length_b   1.000
_cell.length_c   1.000
_cell.angle_alpha   90.00
_cell.angle_beta   90.00
_cell.angle_gamma   90.00
#
_symmetry.space_group_name_H-M   'P 1'
#
loop_
_entity.id
_entity.type
_entity.pdbx_description
1 polymer ?
#
loop_
_entity_poly.entity_id
_entity_poly.type
_entity_poly.pdbx_seq_one_letter_code
_entity_poly.pdbx_strand_id
1 'polypeptide(L)'
;MAILCDYMRMSPVPGVVVWIAVISTSTQALMTAFHARRSATESGPGNALSKRSATIGLIVSAFVTLWLTLESYARETRRLGSFSYSVIRDELDTTFFRVVLFIFDIATYVILFLPVAELLGVVITILACGRLGRAQALVHLTTLATATTASVLIVVTKTRIDGHFDIPWPWCVMYALSGAMVALEVLATQPRDGSALDADATESAVPQSGEQAHQSPGRGRVLTVLGWAMLAPALPLGLVGFILYGDLVPEAGLSPWLEPLIAVGVVVPPFLLFIVGDAVLKRGRQHRHRIIPSLDELAGERYLLYLRPFAIDPVMALPPDEVPGWYTRSPFELTGTHEEFLVRQFRGLGRVVAVGQPGEPLPALGAERGYLPVDKWKDTVSGLIQGAHAVIMTAAPGPGTAWEFTEVLRTTTPDRLLLLIYEDEMYQAFQEAAADEYATRSSAGTGVDWPPLPRFPDLPPPAPHTKGIRWDFPLKGILSFDGRWCPRFTRFPPTVPRIRHVWVIRRLVRRELRPAMDPISQLPPAPRPPDRA
;
A
#
# COMPACT_ATOMS: atom_id res chain seq x y z
N MET A 1 -12.78 56.01 31.54
CA MET A 1 -12.14 55.56 30.28
C MET A 1 -11.02 54.54 30.50
N ALA A 2 -10.13 54.72 31.49
CA ALA A 2 -9.09 53.73 31.84
C ALA A 2 -9.63 52.36 32.29
N ILE A 3 -10.73 52.31 33.03
CA ILE A 3 -11.37 51.05 33.49
C ILE A 3 -12.05 50.27 32.33
N LEU A 4 -12.47 50.97 31.28
CA LEU A 4 -13.03 50.35 30.07
C LEU A 4 -11.95 49.86 29.08
N CYS A 5 -10.74 50.43 29.13
CA CYS A 5 -9.60 49.94 28.35
C CYS A 5 -8.97 48.66 28.90
N ASP A 6 -9.08 48.41 30.21
CA ASP A 6 -8.60 47.16 30.81
C ASP A 6 -9.55 45.98 30.55
N TYR A 7 -10.86 46.24 30.46
CA TYR A 7 -11.85 45.20 30.13
C TYR A 7 -11.73 44.69 28.68
N MET A 8 -11.14 45.48 27.78
CA MET A 8 -10.88 45.08 26.39
C MET A 8 -9.49 44.45 26.16
N ARG A 9 -8.68 44.23 27.21
CA ARG A 9 -7.43 43.46 27.17
C ARG A 9 -7.57 42.02 27.69
N MET A 10 -8.79 41.50 27.79
CA MET A 10 -8.98 40.05 27.91
C MET A 10 -8.49 39.40 26.61
N SER A 11 -7.32 38.76 26.65
CA SER A 11 -6.77 38.01 25.52
C SER A 11 -7.81 36.96 25.09
N PRO A 12 -8.37 37.02 23.86
CA PRO A 12 -9.48 36.17 23.44
C PRO A 12 -9.05 34.72 23.08
N VAL A 13 -7.80 34.35 23.37
CA VAL A 13 -7.18 33.11 22.87
C VAL A 13 -7.64 31.83 23.58
N PRO A 14 -7.96 31.79 24.90
CA PRO A 14 -8.38 30.55 25.55
C PRO A 14 -9.74 30.04 25.04
N GLY A 15 -10.70 30.95 24.83
CA GLY A 15 -12.06 30.58 24.43
C GLY A 15 -12.11 29.98 23.02
N VAL A 16 -11.35 30.54 22.06
CA VAL A 16 -11.41 30.09 20.66
C VAL A 16 -10.90 28.66 20.50
N VAL A 17 -9.81 28.28 21.19
CA VAL A 17 -9.26 26.90 21.12
C VAL A 17 -10.23 25.90 21.75
N VAL A 18 -10.84 26.25 22.88
CA VAL A 18 -11.86 25.41 23.55
C VAL A 18 -13.09 25.26 22.65
N TRP A 19 -13.59 26.33 22.04
CA TRP A 19 -14.75 26.25 21.15
C TRP A 19 -14.45 25.48 19.86
N ILE A 20 -13.26 25.64 19.26
CA ILE A 20 -12.83 24.83 18.10
C ILE A 20 -12.77 23.35 18.48
N ALA A 21 -12.26 23.02 19.66
CA ALA A 21 -12.24 21.66 20.17
C ALA A 21 -13.64 21.08 20.35
N VAL A 22 -14.54 21.83 21.02
CA VAL A 22 -15.94 21.46 21.24
C VAL A 22 -16.69 21.26 19.91
N ILE A 23 -16.48 22.15 18.93
CA ILE A 23 -17.09 22.03 17.59
C ILE A 23 -16.55 20.80 16.87
N SER A 24 -15.24 20.54 16.95
CA SER A 24 -14.59 19.40 16.32
C SER A 24 -15.08 18.07 16.90
N THR A 25 -15.10 17.93 18.23
CA THR A 25 -15.60 16.72 18.91
C THR A 25 -17.09 16.50 18.66
N SER A 26 -17.90 17.56 18.65
CA SER A 26 -19.34 17.47 18.35
C SER A 26 -19.60 17.04 16.90
N THR A 27 -18.84 17.57 15.95
CA THR A 27 -18.94 17.21 14.53
C THR A 27 -18.53 15.75 14.29
N GLN A 28 -17.47 15.29 14.97
CA GLN A 28 -17.01 13.90 14.92
C GLN A 28 -18.00 12.93 15.58
N ALA A 29 -18.61 13.31 16.71
CA ALA A 29 -19.68 12.55 17.35
C ALA A 29 -20.90 12.38 16.43
N LEU A 30 -21.30 13.45 15.75
CA LEU A 30 -22.41 13.43 14.80
C LEU A 30 -22.13 12.51 13.60
N MET A 31 -20.92 12.56 13.04
CA MET A 31 -20.51 11.66 11.95
C MET A 31 -20.49 10.20 12.41
N THR A 32 -19.98 9.93 13.61
CA THR A 32 -19.96 8.57 14.20
C THR A 32 -21.37 8.02 14.40
N ALA A 33 -22.30 8.84 14.91
CA ALA A 33 -23.70 8.49 15.08
C ALA A 33 -24.41 8.22 13.73
N PHE A 34 -24.15 9.04 12.71
CA PHE A 34 -24.70 8.85 11.37
C PHE A 34 -24.24 7.53 10.76
N HIS A 35 -22.95 7.20 10.89
CA HIS A 35 -22.40 5.94 10.41
C HIS A 35 -22.94 4.73 11.17
N ALA A 36 -23.08 4.81 12.49
CA ALA A 36 -23.67 3.75 13.32
C ALA A 36 -25.13 3.46 12.94
N ARG A 37 -25.90 4.51 12.62
CA ARG A 37 -27.29 4.38 12.19
C ARG A 37 -27.38 3.72 10.81
N ARG A 38 -26.45 4.01 9.92
CA ARG A 38 -26.38 3.38 8.59
C ARG A 38 -25.99 1.90 8.68
N SER A 39 -25.01 1.54 9.52
CA SER A 39 -24.61 0.14 9.71
C SER A 39 -25.67 -0.70 10.44
N ALA A 40 -26.54 -0.08 11.25
CA ALA A 40 -27.66 -0.77 11.90
C ALA A 40 -28.72 -1.32 10.94
N THR A 41 -28.76 -0.85 9.69
CA THR A 41 -29.71 -1.35 8.67
C THR A 41 -29.24 -2.64 7.99
N GLU A 42 -27.98 -3.03 8.18
CA GLU A 42 -27.45 -4.33 7.74
C GLU A 42 -27.56 -5.32 8.91
N SER A 43 -28.02 -6.55 8.69
CA SER A 43 -28.14 -7.57 9.75
C SER A 43 -27.06 -8.63 9.58
N GLY A 44 -25.95 -8.52 10.33
CA GLY A 44 -24.88 -9.51 10.33
C GLY A 44 -24.05 -9.50 11.63
N PRO A 45 -23.40 -10.61 12.00
CA PRO A 45 -22.66 -10.76 13.26
C PRO A 45 -21.53 -9.73 13.44
N GLY A 46 -20.94 -9.25 12.34
CA GLY A 46 -19.94 -8.17 12.37
C GLY A 46 -20.48 -6.81 12.84
N ASN A 47 -21.79 -6.60 12.93
CA ASN A 47 -22.37 -5.32 13.34
C ASN A 47 -22.34 -5.08 14.85
N ALA A 48 -22.18 -6.13 15.67
CA ALA A 48 -22.03 -5.97 17.12
C ALA A 48 -20.74 -5.21 17.47
N LEU A 49 -19.63 -5.53 16.79
CA LEU A 49 -18.33 -4.88 17.02
C LEU A 49 -18.35 -3.40 16.58
N SER A 50 -18.96 -3.12 15.43
CA SER A 50 -19.11 -1.76 14.91
C SER A 50 -20.02 -0.88 15.76
N LYS A 51 -21.07 -1.45 16.38
CA LYS A 51 -21.94 -0.72 17.31
C LYS A 51 -21.20 -0.38 18.61
N ARG A 52 -20.41 -1.32 19.14
CA ARG A 52 -19.61 -1.11 20.35
C ARG A 52 -18.57 -0.02 20.14
N SER A 53 -17.80 -0.06 19.04
CA SER A 53 -16.80 0.97 18.74
C SER A 53 -17.42 2.35 18.53
N ALA A 54 -18.53 2.45 17.80
CA ALA A 54 -19.24 3.72 17.63
C ALA A 54 -19.78 4.29 18.95
N THR A 55 -20.31 3.44 19.82
CA THR A 55 -20.80 3.84 21.15
C THR A 55 -19.66 4.37 22.02
N ILE A 56 -18.51 3.69 22.00
CA ILE A 56 -17.29 4.14 22.69
C ILE A 56 -16.86 5.51 22.16
N GLY A 57 -16.80 5.70 20.83
CA GLY A 57 -16.43 6.99 20.23
C GLY A 57 -17.34 8.15 20.64
N LEU A 58 -18.65 7.88 20.74
CA LEU A 58 -19.65 8.84 21.22
C LEU A 58 -19.45 9.20 22.70
N ILE A 59 -19.24 8.20 23.57
CA ILE A 59 -18.99 8.42 24.99
C ILE A 59 -17.72 9.24 25.20
N VAL A 60 -16.62 8.90 24.49
CA VAL A 60 -15.35 9.64 24.56
C VAL A 60 -15.56 11.10 24.12
N SER A 61 -16.23 11.33 22.99
CA SER A 61 -16.46 12.68 22.46
C SER A 61 -17.32 13.54 23.40
N ALA A 62 -18.38 12.95 23.97
CA ALA A 62 -19.24 13.63 24.94
C ALA A 62 -18.49 13.98 26.22
N PHE A 63 -17.68 13.03 26.73
CA PHE A 63 -16.85 13.25 27.91
C PHE A 63 -15.84 14.39 27.69
N VAL A 64 -15.10 14.36 26.58
CA VAL A 64 -14.09 15.38 26.25
C VAL A 64 -14.72 16.76 26.15
N THR A 65 -15.88 16.85 25.51
CA THR A 65 -16.62 18.10 25.37
C THR A 65 -17.05 18.65 26.73
N LEU A 66 -17.62 17.78 27.58
CA LEU A 66 -18.04 18.14 28.93
C LEU A 66 -16.84 18.55 29.80
N TRP A 67 -15.75 17.81 29.72
CA TRP A 67 -14.52 18.06 30.47
C TRP A 67 -13.91 19.40 30.10
N LEU A 68 -13.67 19.66 28.81
CA LEU A 68 -13.09 20.91 28.33
C LEU A 68 -13.97 22.12 28.70
N THR A 69 -15.29 21.95 28.64
CA THR A 69 -16.24 23.00 29.03
C THR A 69 -16.16 23.26 30.54
N LEU A 70 -16.15 22.20 31.35
CA LEU A 70 -16.07 22.29 32.80
C LEU A 70 -14.72 22.89 33.26
N GLU A 71 -13.61 22.42 32.70
CA GLU A 71 -12.27 22.88 33.05
C GLU A 71 -12.04 24.33 32.60
N SER A 72 -12.52 24.70 31.40
CA SER A 72 -12.47 26.08 30.90
C SER A 72 -13.35 27.04 31.70
N TYR A 73 -14.48 26.56 32.24
CA TYR A 73 -15.36 27.38 33.07
C TYR A 73 -14.81 27.52 34.49
N ALA A 74 -14.31 26.42 35.06
CA ALA A 74 -13.88 26.34 36.44
C ALA A 74 -12.59 27.10 36.73
N ARG A 75 -11.66 27.15 35.77
CA ARG A 75 -10.37 27.81 35.96
C ARG A 75 -10.38 29.24 35.42
N GLU A 76 -9.95 30.18 36.25
CA GLU A 76 -9.64 31.56 35.87
C GLU A 76 -8.12 31.73 35.80
N THR A 77 -7.63 32.36 34.72
CA THR A 77 -6.21 32.70 34.62
C THR A 77 -5.98 34.06 35.25
N ARG A 78 -5.22 34.11 36.36
CA ARG A 78 -4.82 35.35 37.03
C ARG A 78 -3.38 35.70 36.66
N ARG A 79 -3.06 37.00 36.59
CA ARG A 79 -1.71 37.49 36.32
C ARG A 79 -1.15 38.20 37.55
N LEU A 80 0.05 37.82 37.96
CA LEU A 80 0.83 38.49 39.01
C LEU A 80 2.17 38.93 38.42
N GLY A 81 2.25 40.19 37.99
CA GLY A 81 3.41 40.69 37.24
C GLY A 81 3.56 40.01 35.89
N SER A 82 4.72 39.40 35.63
CA SER A 82 4.97 38.58 34.43
C SER A 82 4.49 37.13 34.55
N PHE A 83 4.05 36.71 35.74
CA PHE A 83 3.59 35.33 35.97
C PHE A 83 2.09 35.19 35.69
N SER A 84 1.75 34.14 34.94
CA SER A 84 0.38 33.69 34.69
C SER A 84 0.15 32.41 35.49
N TYR A 85 -0.87 32.37 36.34
CA TYR A 85 -1.24 31.18 37.09
C TYR A 85 -2.75 30.91 36.96
N SER A 86 -3.13 29.62 36.96
CA SER A 86 -4.54 29.22 36.93
C SER A 86 -5.04 28.98 38.35
N VAL A 87 -6.20 29.54 38.68
CA VAL A 87 -6.88 29.32 39.96
C VAL A 87 -8.31 28.86 39.65
N ILE A 88 -8.87 27.99 40.49
CA ILE A 88 -10.31 27.72 40.45
C ILE A 88 -11.03 29.02 40.81
N ARG A 89 -12.07 29.39 40.06
CA ARG A 89 -12.87 30.59 40.39
C ARG A 89 -13.34 30.51 41.83
N ASP A 90 -13.23 31.63 42.56
CA ASP A 90 -13.54 31.68 44.00
C ASP A 90 -14.99 31.22 44.30
N GLU A 91 -15.94 31.49 43.38
CA GLU A 91 -17.34 31.03 43.45
C GLU A 91 -17.50 29.50 43.39
N LEU A 92 -16.52 28.81 42.79
CA LEU A 92 -16.52 27.38 42.56
C LEU A 92 -15.53 26.65 43.49
N ASP A 93 -14.76 27.37 44.32
CA ASP A 93 -13.75 26.78 45.19
C ASP A 93 -14.35 26.13 46.45
N THR A 94 -15.23 25.15 46.21
CA THR A 94 -15.86 24.32 47.24
C THR A 94 -15.22 22.94 47.25
N THR A 95 -15.19 22.28 48.41
CA THR A 95 -14.73 20.88 48.54
C THR A 95 -15.43 19.96 47.54
N PHE A 96 -16.72 20.20 47.29
CA PHE A 96 -17.50 19.47 46.30
C PHE A 96 -16.91 19.61 44.89
N PHE A 97 -16.64 20.83 44.43
CA PHE A 97 -16.15 21.08 43.08
C PHE A 97 -14.72 20.55 42.88
N ARG A 98 -13.87 20.62 43.92
CA ARG A 98 -12.53 20.00 43.91
C ARG A 98 -12.61 18.49 43.73
N VAL A 99 -13.54 17.82 44.42
CA VAL A 99 -13.78 16.38 44.26
C VAL A 99 -14.30 16.07 42.86
N VAL A 100 -15.20 16.89 42.30
CA VAL A 100 -15.70 16.72 40.93
C VAL A 100 -14.56 16.82 39.91
N LEU A 101 -13.72 17.86 39.97
CA LEU A 101 -12.57 18.01 39.07
C LEU A 101 -11.58 16.84 39.20
N PHE A 102 -11.33 16.37 40.41
CA PHE A 102 -10.48 15.20 40.66
C PHE A 102 -11.06 13.90 40.06
N ILE A 103 -12.36 13.65 40.20
CA ILE A 103 -13.02 12.50 39.59
C ILE A 103 -12.91 12.56 38.07
N PHE A 104 -13.12 13.73 37.48
CA PHE A 104 -12.98 13.90 36.04
C PHE A 104 -11.53 13.79 35.57
N ASP A 105 -10.54 14.21 36.35
CA ASP A 105 -9.12 13.97 36.05
C ASP A 105 -8.82 12.47 35.98
N ILE A 106 -9.27 11.70 36.97
CA ILE A 106 -9.15 10.24 36.94
C ILE A 106 -9.88 9.64 35.75
N ALA A 107 -11.13 10.07 35.51
CA ALA A 107 -11.92 9.62 34.38
C ALA A 107 -11.25 9.96 33.04
N THR A 108 -10.54 11.08 32.96
CA THR A 108 -9.78 11.49 31.79
C THR A 108 -8.68 10.49 31.46
N TYR A 109 -7.90 10.03 32.44
CA TYR A 109 -6.90 8.98 32.21
C TYR A 109 -7.55 7.65 31.76
N VAL A 110 -8.68 7.27 32.37
CA VAL A 110 -9.40 6.05 32.01
C VAL A 110 -9.95 6.14 30.58
N ILE A 111 -10.56 7.26 30.21
CA ILE A 111 -11.24 7.47 28.93
C ILE A 111 -10.25 7.80 27.79
N LEU A 112 -9.10 8.39 28.07
CA LEU A 112 -8.05 8.61 27.06
C LEU A 112 -7.38 7.31 26.63
N PHE A 113 -6.98 6.51 27.60
CA PHE A 113 -5.96 5.50 27.37
C PHE A 113 -6.55 4.10 27.14
N LEU A 114 -7.66 3.74 27.79
CA LEU A 114 -8.31 2.45 27.53
C LEU A 114 -8.86 2.33 26.10
N PRO A 115 -9.70 3.25 25.61
CA PRO A 115 -10.41 3.03 24.36
C PRO A 115 -9.51 3.21 23.14
N VAL A 116 -8.58 4.18 23.19
CA VAL A 116 -7.60 4.41 22.11
C VAL A 116 -6.70 3.20 21.94
N ALA A 117 -6.19 2.64 23.03
CA ALA A 117 -5.34 1.46 22.98
C ALA A 117 -6.11 0.23 22.48
N GLU A 118 -7.33 0.00 22.98
CA GLU A 118 -8.20 -1.10 22.51
C GLU A 118 -8.52 -0.98 21.00
N LEU A 119 -8.90 0.22 20.54
CA LEU A 119 -9.15 0.51 19.13
C LEU A 119 -7.90 0.35 18.26
N LEU A 120 -6.74 0.77 18.75
CA LEU A 120 -5.47 0.62 18.06
C LEU A 120 -5.11 -0.87 17.88
N GLY A 121 -5.27 -1.68 18.92
CA GLY A 121 -5.08 -3.13 18.85
C GLY A 121 -6.01 -3.79 17.83
N VAL A 122 -7.28 -3.39 17.82
CA VAL A 122 -8.28 -3.85 16.84
C VAL A 122 -7.88 -3.46 15.41
N VAL A 123 -7.49 -2.20 15.17
CA VAL A 123 -7.08 -1.73 13.85
C VAL A 123 -5.81 -2.44 13.35
N ILE A 124 -4.82 -2.65 14.21
CA ILE A 124 -3.59 -3.38 13.86
C ILE A 124 -3.92 -4.81 13.43
N THR A 125 -4.72 -5.53 14.22
CA THR A 125 -5.14 -6.90 13.88
C THR A 125 -5.96 -6.94 12.59
N ILE A 126 -6.83 -5.96 12.36
CA ILE A 126 -7.61 -5.84 11.12
C ILE A 126 -6.71 -5.65 9.90
N LEU A 127 -5.70 -4.77 10.00
CA LEU A 127 -4.74 -4.51 8.92
C LEU A 127 -3.86 -5.74 8.64
N ALA A 128 -3.43 -6.45 9.70
CA ALA A 128 -2.62 -7.65 9.57
C ALA A 128 -3.37 -8.82 8.91
N CYS A 129 -4.66 -8.98 9.22
CA CYS A 129 -5.43 -10.14 8.74
C CYS A 129 -6.21 -9.88 7.44
N GLY A 130 -6.39 -8.62 7.01
CA GLY A 130 -6.92 -8.27 5.68
C GLY A 130 -8.38 -8.66 5.40
N ARG A 131 -9.19 -8.92 6.45
CA ARG A 131 -10.48 -9.63 6.34
C ARG A 131 -11.75 -8.80 6.54
N LEU A 132 -11.69 -7.49 6.76
CA LEU A 132 -12.88 -6.73 7.14
C LEU A 132 -13.63 -6.04 5.99
N GLY A 133 -14.95 -5.92 6.17
CA GLY A 133 -15.84 -5.12 5.34
C GLY A 133 -15.53 -3.62 5.44
N ARG A 134 -15.70 -2.90 4.32
CA ARG A 134 -15.32 -1.48 4.17
C ARG A 134 -15.98 -0.55 5.19
N ALA A 135 -17.25 -0.82 5.54
CA ALA A 135 -17.98 0.00 6.49
C ALA A 135 -17.38 -0.10 7.91
N GLN A 136 -16.97 -1.29 8.32
CA GLN A 136 -16.40 -1.53 9.65
C GLN A 136 -15.00 -0.94 9.76
N ALA A 137 -14.13 -1.14 8.76
CA ALA A 137 -12.80 -0.54 8.76
C ALA A 137 -12.86 1.00 8.85
N LEU A 138 -13.81 1.62 8.15
CA LEU A 138 -14.00 3.07 8.18
C LEU A 138 -14.52 3.54 9.56
N VAL A 139 -15.45 2.80 10.18
CA VAL A 139 -15.91 3.10 11.55
C VAL A 139 -14.76 3.00 12.55
N HIS A 140 -13.94 1.95 12.50
CA HIS A 140 -12.81 1.77 13.42
C HIS A 140 -11.73 2.85 13.23
N LEU A 141 -11.37 3.19 11.98
CA LEU A 141 -10.43 4.26 11.69
C LEU A 141 -10.94 5.64 12.12
N THR A 142 -12.22 5.93 11.88
CA THR A 142 -12.84 7.21 12.28
C THR A 142 -12.89 7.32 13.80
N THR A 143 -13.24 6.23 14.48
CA THR A 143 -13.29 6.18 15.95
C THR A 143 -11.89 6.34 16.55
N LEU A 144 -10.88 5.69 15.98
CA LEU A 144 -9.49 5.83 16.40
C LEU A 144 -9.00 7.27 16.22
N ALA A 145 -9.20 7.87 15.03
CA ALA A 145 -8.81 9.25 14.76
C ALA A 145 -9.48 10.24 15.72
N THR A 146 -10.78 10.04 16.00
CA THR A 146 -11.55 10.86 16.95
C THR A 146 -10.97 10.75 18.36
N ALA A 147 -10.75 9.52 18.83
CA ALA A 147 -10.23 9.26 20.16
C ALA A 147 -8.81 9.82 20.31
N THR A 148 -7.92 9.61 19.33
CA THR A 148 -6.55 10.17 19.35
C THR A 148 -6.54 11.69 19.34
N THR A 149 -7.39 12.33 18.51
CA THR A 149 -7.47 13.80 18.47
C THR A 149 -7.94 14.37 19.80
N ALA A 150 -8.95 13.76 20.40
CA ALA A 150 -9.45 14.12 21.72
C ALA A 150 -8.38 13.93 22.81
N SER A 151 -7.63 12.83 22.76
CA SER A 151 -6.52 12.56 23.67
C SER A 151 -5.43 13.62 23.59
N VAL A 152 -4.99 13.97 22.37
CA VAL A 152 -3.96 15.00 22.16
C VAL A 152 -4.42 16.34 22.73
N LEU A 153 -5.67 16.71 22.48
CA LEU A 153 -6.18 17.99 22.92
C LEU A 153 -6.31 18.09 24.45
N ILE A 154 -6.70 17.01 25.10
CA ILE A 154 -6.70 16.92 26.56
C ILE A 154 -5.28 17.02 27.11
N VAL A 155 -4.32 16.28 26.55
CA VAL A 155 -2.92 16.33 26.99
C VAL A 155 -2.37 17.74 26.85
N VAL A 156 -2.54 18.39 25.70
CA VAL A 156 -2.08 19.77 25.47
C VAL A 156 -2.72 20.74 26.47
N THR A 157 -4.01 20.58 26.75
CA THR A 157 -4.74 21.42 27.72
C THR A 157 -4.19 21.21 29.13
N LYS A 158 -4.04 19.96 29.57
CA LYS A 158 -3.48 19.57 30.87
C LYS A 158 -2.03 20.04 31.05
N THR A 159 -1.16 19.80 30.08
CA THR A 159 0.25 20.22 30.14
C THR A 159 0.37 21.75 30.23
N ARG A 160 -0.49 22.48 29.50
CA ARG A 160 -0.51 23.95 29.56
C ARG A 160 -0.99 24.48 30.91
N ILE A 161 -1.92 23.78 31.55
CA ILE A 161 -2.55 24.21 32.80
C ILE A 161 -1.72 23.82 34.03
N ASP A 162 -1.29 22.55 34.10
CA ASP A 162 -0.66 21.97 35.29
C ASP A 162 0.88 21.94 35.20
N GLY A 163 1.47 22.27 34.05
CA GLY A 163 2.94 22.33 33.84
C GLY A 163 3.64 20.96 33.77
N HIS A 164 2.96 19.87 34.13
CA HIS A 164 3.43 18.50 34.00
C HIS A 164 2.26 17.54 33.74
N PHE A 165 2.46 16.50 32.91
CA PHE A 165 1.47 15.46 32.65
C PHE A 165 2.15 14.10 32.49
N ASP A 166 1.91 13.18 33.44
CA ASP A 166 2.48 11.84 33.39
C ASP A 166 1.55 10.87 32.66
N ILE A 167 2.09 10.15 31.66
CA ILE A 167 1.35 9.17 30.87
C ILE A 167 1.51 7.78 31.50
N PRO A 168 0.41 7.07 31.84
CA PRO A 168 0.46 5.73 32.41
C PRO A 168 0.74 4.66 31.33
N TRP A 169 1.97 4.63 30.81
CA TRP A 169 2.40 3.75 29.71
C TRP A 169 2.11 2.25 29.90
N PRO A 170 2.31 1.64 31.10
CA PRO A 170 2.02 0.22 31.30
C PRO A 170 0.57 -0.14 31.00
N TRP A 171 -0.35 0.78 31.31
CA TRP A 171 -1.78 0.62 31.06
C TRP A 171 -2.07 0.68 29.55
N CYS A 172 -1.48 1.64 28.84
CA CYS A 172 -1.63 1.79 27.39
C CYS A 172 -1.23 0.51 26.64
N VAL A 173 -0.10 -0.10 27.01
CA VAL A 173 0.41 -1.32 26.37
C VAL A 173 -0.50 -2.52 26.67
N MET A 174 -0.92 -2.69 27.93
CA MET A 174 -1.82 -3.79 28.31
C MET A 174 -3.15 -3.74 27.55
N TYR A 175 -3.77 -2.56 27.40
CA TYR A 175 -5.05 -2.43 26.71
C TYR A 175 -4.92 -2.59 25.18
N ALA A 176 -3.79 -2.19 24.60
CA ALA A 176 -3.52 -2.44 23.18
C ALA A 176 -3.41 -3.94 22.88
N LEU A 177 -2.72 -4.68 23.75
CA LEU A 177 -2.63 -6.14 23.68
C LEU A 177 -4.00 -6.80 23.88
N SER A 178 -4.80 -6.32 24.84
CA SER A 178 -6.17 -6.81 25.06
C SER A 178 -7.06 -6.60 23.82
N GLY A 179 -7.02 -5.42 23.19
CA GLY A 179 -7.76 -5.14 21.97
C GLY A 179 -7.33 -6.03 20.79
N ALA A 180 -6.03 -6.30 20.67
CA ALA A 180 -5.51 -7.21 19.65
C ALA A 180 -6.01 -8.66 19.87
N MET A 181 -6.02 -9.14 21.11
CA MET A 181 -6.50 -10.49 21.48
C MET A 181 -7.99 -10.67 21.18
N VAL A 182 -8.83 -9.68 21.53
CA VAL A 182 -10.27 -9.71 21.20
C VAL A 182 -10.49 -9.76 19.69
N ALA A 183 -9.73 -9.00 18.91
CA ALA A 183 -9.83 -9.03 17.46
C ALA A 183 -9.40 -10.39 16.86
N LEU A 184 -8.36 -11.02 17.42
CA LEU A 184 -7.93 -12.37 17.02
C LEU A 184 -8.99 -13.43 17.34
N GLU A 185 -9.62 -13.36 18.51
CA GLU A 185 -10.69 -14.28 18.92
C GLU A 185 -11.93 -14.17 18.02
N VAL A 186 -12.32 -12.94 17.65
CA VAL A 186 -13.40 -12.69 16.69
C VAL A 186 -13.05 -13.23 15.30
N LEU A 187 -11.80 -13.09 14.86
CA LEU A 187 -11.34 -13.64 13.58
C LEU A 187 -11.26 -15.17 13.58
N ALA A 188 -10.94 -15.78 14.73
CA ALA A 188 -10.89 -17.23 14.89
C ALA A 188 -12.28 -17.88 14.93
N THR A 189 -13.29 -17.14 15.42
CA THR A 189 -14.68 -17.61 15.54
C THR A 189 -15.52 -17.36 14.30
N GLN A 190 -15.08 -16.51 13.36
CA GLN A 190 -15.75 -16.44 12.06
C GLN A 190 -15.54 -17.76 11.30
N PRO A 191 -16.63 -18.43 10.86
CA PRO A 191 -16.53 -19.60 10.00
C PRO A 191 -15.63 -19.26 8.81
N ARG A 192 -14.64 -20.11 8.53
CA ARG A 192 -14.00 -20.09 7.21
C ARG A 192 -15.14 -20.36 6.22
N ASP A 193 -15.60 -19.33 5.51
CA ASP A 193 -16.55 -19.43 4.38
C ASP A 193 -15.93 -20.18 3.17
N GLY A 194 -15.12 -21.19 3.42
CA GLY A 194 -14.46 -22.05 2.44
C GLY A 194 -14.24 -23.48 2.94
N SER A 195 -14.87 -23.91 4.04
CA SER A 195 -14.86 -25.33 4.46
C SER A 195 -16.21 -26.01 4.32
N ALA A 196 -16.96 -25.69 3.26
CA ALA A 196 -17.89 -26.65 2.66
C ALA A 196 -17.10 -27.56 1.71
N LEU A 197 -16.17 -28.33 2.30
CA LEU A 197 -15.74 -29.62 1.75
C LEU A 197 -16.56 -30.66 2.52
N ASP A 198 -17.86 -30.71 2.21
CA ASP A 198 -18.63 -31.92 2.41
C ASP A 198 -18.10 -32.93 1.39
N ALA A 199 -17.19 -33.77 1.88
CA ALA A 199 -16.68 -34.92 1.19
C ALA A 199 -17.73 -36.05 1.24
N ASP A 200 -18.90 -35.86 0.64
CA ASP A 200 -19.77 -36.96 0.16
C ASP A 200 -21.00 -36.46 -0.62
N ALA A 201 -20.81 -35.84 -1.79
CA ALA A 201 -21.90 -35.70 -2.75
C ALA A 201 -21.39 -35.38 -4.16
N THR A 202 -21.47 -36.38 -5.02
CA THR A 202 -21.69 -36.25 -6.47
C THR A 202 -20.54 -35.67 -7.29
N GLU A 203 -19.74 -36.60 -7.78
CA GLU A 203 -18.98 -36.58 -9.03
C GLU A 203 -19.85 -36.10 -10.23
N SER A 204 -20.15 -34.80 -10.32
CA SER A 204 -20.81 -34.12 -11.46
C SER A 204 -20.74 -32.59 -11.35
N ALA A 205 -19.59 -32.03 -10.99
CA ALA A 205 -19.36 -30.59 -11.14
C ALA A 205 -17.87 -30.30 -11.34
N VAL A 206 -17.38 -30.61 -12.55
CA VAL A 206 -16.15 -30.01 -13.07
C VAL A 206 -16.36 -28.48 -13.02
N PRO A 207 -15.51 -27.69 -12.33
CA PRO A 207 -15.61 -26.23 -12.35
C PRO A 207 -15.30 -25.75 -13.77
N GLN A 208 -16.37 -25.56 -14.55
CA GLN A 208 -16.29 -25.02 -15.90
C GLN A 208 -16.00 -23.52 -15.81
N SER A 209 -14.97 -23.10 -16.56
CA SER A 209 -14.47 -21.72 -16.76
C SER A 209 -13.66 -21.13 -15.58
N GLY A 210 -12.43 -20.72 -15.88
CA GLY A 210 -11.47 -20.18 -14.91
C GLY A 210 -12.04 -19.02 -14.11
N GLU A 211 -11.98 -19.12 -12.78
CA GLU A 211 -12.39 -18.08 -11.84
C GLU A 211 -11.68 -16.77 -12.19
N GLN A 212 -12.38 -15.89 -12.89
CA GLN A 212 -11.90 -14.56 -13.21
C GLN A 212 -11.69 -13.80 -11.90
N ALA A 213 -10.55 -13.11 -11.78
CA ALA A 213 -10.26 -12.29 -10.62
C ALA A 213 -11.41 -11.30 -10.36
N HIS A 214 -11.87 -11.21 -9.11
CA HIS A 214 -13.08 -10.47 -8.71
C HIS A 214 -12.84 -8.95 -8.75
N GLN A 215 -12.86 -8.39 -9.96
CA GLN A 215 -12.71 -6.96 -10.19
C GLN A 215 -14.04 -6.22 -10.15
N SER A 216 -13.99 -4.96 -9.70
CA SER A 216 -15.12 -4.05 -9.85
C SER A 216 -14.56 -2.64 -10.09
N PRO A 217 -14.69 -2.10 -11.31
CA PRO A 217 -14.18 -0.77 -11.65
C PRO A 217 -14.74 0.34 -10.74
N GLY A 218 -16.01 0.24 -10.34
CA GLY A 218 -16.65 1.18 -9.41
C GLY A 218 -15.97 1.22 -8.05
N ARG A 219 -15.79 0.03 -7.43
CA ARG A 219 -14.99 -0.12 -6.20
C ARG A 219 -13.58 0.45 -6.35
N GLY A 220 -12.94 0.23 -7.50
CA GLY A 220 -11.59 0.75 -7.77
C GLY A 220 -11.53 2.28 -7.84
N ARG A 221 -12.52 2.95 -8.45
CA ARG A 221 -12.63 4.43 -8.46
C ARG A 221 -12.78 4.99 -7.05
N VAL A 222 -13.68 4.42 -6.25
CA VAL A 222 -13.89 4.86 -4.86
C VAL A 222 -12.62 4.71 -4.02
N LEU A 223 -11.94 3.57 -4.10
CA LEU A 223 -10.67 3.36 -3.39
C LEU A 223 -9.59 4.32 -3.87
N THR A 224 -9.53 4.63 -5.17
CA THR A 224 -8.58 5.61 -5.69
C THR A 224 -8.84 7.00 -5.10
N VAL A 225 -10.10 7.46 -5.07
CA VAL A 225 -10.48 8.76 -4.47
C VAL A 225 -10.17 8.78 -2.98
N LEU A 226 -10.53 7.72 -2.24
CA LEU A 226 -10.27 7.62 -0.81
C LEU A 226 -8.78 7.65 -0.49
N GLY A 227 -7.97 6.87 -1.22
CA GLY A 227 -6.52 6.84 -1.03
C GLY A 227 -5.87 8.20 -1.29
N TRP A 228 -6.33 8.93 -2.32
CA TRP A 228 -5.90 10.31 -2.55
C TRP A 228 -6.34 11.27 -1.46
N ALA A 229 -7.57 11.14 -0.95
CA ALA A 229 -8.07 11.96 0.14
C ALA A 229 -7.29 11.76 1.45
N MET A 230 -6.71 10.57 1.66
CA MET A 230 -5.79 10.29 2.78
C MET A 230 -4.38 10.83 2.50
N LEU A 231 -3.85 10.61 1.31
CA LEU A 231 -2.45 10.95 0.99
C LEU A 231 -2.22 12.46 0.80
N ALA A 232 -3.21 13.18 0.25
CA ALA A 232 -3.12 14.62 0.01
C ALA A 232 -2.88 15.46 1.29
N PRO A 233 -3.58 15.24 2.42
CA PRO A 233 -3.31 15.95 3.67
C PRO A 233 -2.13 15.40 4.48
N ALA A 234 -1.71 14.14 4.27
CA ALA A 234 -0.61 13.52 5.03
C ALA A 234 0.70 14.32 4.91
N LEU A 235 1.04 14.74 3.70
CA LEU A 235 2.27 15.48 3.38
C LEU A 235 2.31 16.89 4.00
N PRO A 236 1.30 17.77 3.81
CA PRO A 236 1.29 19.07 4.46
C PRO A 236 1.17 18.95 5.98
N LEU A 237 0.45 17.96 6.52
CA LEU A 237 0.37 17.72 7.96
C LEU A 237 1.75 17.36 8.54
N GLY A 238 2.49 16.48 7.87
CA GLY A 238 3.86 16.14 8.26
C GLY A 238 4.83 17.34 8.16
N LEU A 239 4.72 18.14 7.10
CA LEU A 239 5.55 19.33 6.91
C LEU A 239 5.27 20.42 7.94
N VAL A 240 4.00 20.80 8.11
CA VAL A 240 3.57 21.80 9.10
C VAL A 240 3.91 21.32 10.50
N GLY A 241 3.64 20.05 10.80
CA GLY A 241 4.00 19.45 12.07
C GLY A 241 5.50 19.51 12.34
N PHE A 242 6.34 19.21 11.35
CA PHE A 242 7.80 19.30 11.48
C PHE A 242 8.29 20.73 11.73
N ILE A 243 7.72 21.73 11.04
CA ILE A 243 8.05 23.15 11.25
C ILE A 243 7.62 23.58 12.66
N LEU A 244 6.37 23.29 13.04
CA LEU A 244 5.85 23.61 14.38
C LEU A 244 6.64 22.92 15.48
N TYR A 245 7.09 21.68 15.27
CA TYR A 245 7.96 20.98 16.20
C TYR A 245 9.29 21.73 16.40
N GLY A 246 9.93 22.13 15.30
CA GLY A 246 11.19 22.88 15.33
C GLY A 246 11.08 24.24 16.01
N ASP A 247 9.95 24.94 15.86
CA ASP A 247 9.73 26.26 16.44
C ASP A 247 9.28 26.17 17.92
N LEU A 248 8.33 25.28 18.24
CA LEU A 248 7.69 25.25 19.56
C LEU A 248 8.51 24.51 20.62
N VAL A 249 9.21 23.43 20.24
CA VAL A 249 9.86 22.57 21.24
C VAL A 249 11.06 23.26 21.92
N PRO A 250 11.97 23.95 21.19
CA PRO A 250 13.09 24.65 21.82
C PRO A 250 12.66 25.84 22.68
N GLU A 251 11.60 26.56 22.30
CA GLU A 251 11.13 27.76 23.02
C GLU A 251 10.31 27.43 24.27
N ALA A 252 9.66 26.26 24.31
CA ALA A 252 8.72 25.91 25.36
C ALA A 252 9.36 25.45 26.68
N GLY A 253 10.70 25.31 26.74
CA GLY A 253 11.40 24.89 27.97
C GLY A 253 10.92 23.54 28.51
N LEU A 254 10.50 22.65 27.61
CA LEU A 254 9.91 21.36 27.96
C LEU A 254 10.94 20.42 28.59
N SER A 255 10.45 19.47 29.37
CA SER A 255 11.31 18.41 29.89
C SER A 255 11.88 17.55 28.74
N PRO A 256 13.17 17.13 28.78
CA PRO A 256 13.82 16.42 27.67
C PRO A 256 13.12 15.13 27.21
N TRP A 257 12.31 14.49 28.07
CA TRP A 257 11.58 13.27 27.72
C TRP A 257 10.26 13.54 26.97
N LEU A 258 9.74 14.77 26.98
CA LEU A 258 8.54 15.17 26.25
C LEU A 258 8.84 15.43 24.77
N GLU A 259 10.04 15.92 24.45
CA GLU A 259 10.48 16.19 23.08
C GLU A 259 10.31 14.99 22.13
N PRO A 260 10.75 13.75 22.47
CA PRO A 260 10.54 12.60 21.60
C PRO A 260 9.06 12.21 21.49
N LEU A 261 8.24 12.45 22.51
CA LEU A 261 6.80 12.13 22.46
C LEU A 261 6.04 13.07 21.53
N ILE A 262 6.36 14.36 21.56
CA ILE A 262 5.79 15.34 20.62
C ILE A 262 6.26 15.01 19.20
N ALA A 263 7.54 14.62 19.01
CA ALA A 263 8.05 14.19 17.71
C ALA A 263 7.25 13.00 17.17
N VAL A 264 7.00 11.99 18.01
CA VAL A 264 6.17 10.83 17.66
C VAL A 264 4.74 11.26 17.30
N GLY A 265 4.10 12.11 18.10
CA GLY A 265 2.74 12.61 17.84
C GLY A 265 2.61 13.44 16.57
N VAL A 266 3.69 14.11 16.16
CA VAL A 266 3.76 14.89 14.92
C VAL A 266 4.05 14.02 13.70
N VAL A 267 4.95 13.04 13.82
CA VAL A 267 5.48 12.26 12.68
C VAL A 267 4.63 11.03 12.37
N VAL A 268 4.17 10.31 13.41
CA VAL A 268 3.51 9.01 13.22
C VAL A 268 2.15 9.13 12.53
N PRO A 269 1.23 10.04 12.90
CA PRO A 269 -0.06 10.13 12.23
C PRO A 269 0.00 10.42 10.71
N PRO A 270 0.76 11.42 10.21
CA PRO A 270 0.88 11.64 8.78
C PRO A 270 1.59 10.47 8.07
N PHE A 271 2.55 9.82 8.73
CA PHE A 271 3.20 8.63 8.18
C PHE A 271 2.25 7.44 8.04
N LEU A 272 1.43 7.16 9.06
CA LEU A 272 0.39 6.12 8.99
C LEU A 272 -0.64 6.45 7.91
N LEU A 273 -1.09 7.70 7.84
CA LEU A 273 -2.04 8.15 6.83
C LEU A 273 -1.47 7.98 5.41
N PHE A 274 -0.17 8.24 5.24
CA PHE A 274 0.55 7.98 4.00
C PHE A 274 0.58 6.49 3.65
N ILE A 275 1.00 5.62 4.58
CA ILE A 275 1.06 4.16 4.34
C ILE A 275 -0.31 3.59 3.99
N VAL A 276 -1.34 3.94 4.77
CA VAL A 276 -2.71 3.46 4.53
C VAL A 276 -3.25 4.01 3.23
N GLY A 277 -3.04 5.30 2.96
CA GLY A 277 -3.41 5.93 1.69
C GLY A 277 -2.76 5.23 0.49
N ASP A 278 -1.47 4.93 0.56
CA ASP A 278 -0.72 4.22 -0.47
C ASP A 278 -1.27 2.80 -0.73
N ALA A 279 -1.51 2.04 0.34
CA ALA A 279 -2.09 0.69 0.24
C ALA A 279 -3.50 0.72 -0.39
N VAL A 280 -4.34 1.68 0.01
CA VAL A 280 -5.69 1.89 -0.54
C VAL A 280 -5.63 2.29 -2.01
N LEU A 281 -4.69 3.17 -2.40
CA LEU A 281 -4.46 3.53 -3.80
C LEU A 281 -4.01 2.33 -4.63
N LYS A 282 -3.05 1.54 -4.14
CA LYS A 282 -2.57 0.31 -4.80
C LYS A 282 -3.73 -0.65 -5.04
N ARG A 283 -4.56 -0.90 -4.02
CA ARG A 283 -5.74 -1.77 -4.14
C ARG A 283 -6.79 -1.21 -5.10
N GLY A 284 -7.01 0.11 -5.07
CA GLY A 284 -7.90 0.80 -6.00
C GLY A 284 -7.45 0.66 -7.45
N ARG A 285 -6.14 0.72 -7.71
CA ARG A 285 -5.56 0.47 -9.03
C ARG A 285 -5.70 -0.98 -9.47
N GLN A 286 -5.50 -1.96 -8.59
CA GLN A 286 -5.67 -3.38 -8.91
C GLN A 286 -7.10 -3.70 -9.38
N HIS A 287 -8.11 -3.10 -8.76
CA HIS A 287 -9.51 -3.24 -9.18
C HIS A 287 -9.85 -2.56 -10.51
N ARG A 288 -8.99 -1.65 -10.99
CA ARG A 288 -9.13 -0.95 -12.28
C ARG A 288 -8.16 -1.47 -13.34
N HIS A 289 -7.23 -2.34 -12.96
CA HIS A 289 -6.23 -2.88 -13.86
C HIS A 289 -6.92 -3.74 -14.91
N ARG A 290 -6.51 -3.63 -16.17
CA ARG A 290 -7.21 -4.29 -17.26
C ARG A 290 -6.95 -5.80 -17.21
N ILE A 291 -8.02 -6.58 -17.14
CA ILE A 291 -8.04 -8.01 -17.43
C ILE A 291 -8.52 -8.18 -18.87
N ILE A 292 -7.90 -9.12 -19.57
CA ILE A 292 -8.26 -9.55 -20.92
C ILE A 292 -9.34 -10.62 -20.75
N PRO A 293 -10.60 -10.36 -21.13
CA PRO A 293 -11.71 -11.30 -20.92
C PRO A 293 -11.54 -12.59 -21.72
N SER A 294 -11.14 -12.46 -22.98
CA SER A 294 -10.70 -13.57 -23.84
C SER A 294 -9.39 -13.22 -24.52
N LEU A 295 -8.47 -14.17 -24.53
CA LEU A 295 -7.19 -14.03 -25.25
C LEU A 295 -7.38 -13.95 -26.77
N ASP A 296 -8.55 -14.35 -27.29
CA ASP A 296 -8.87 -14.20 -28.70
C ASP A 296 -8.93 -12.72 -29.13
N GLU A 297 -9.19 -11.79 -28.20
CA GLU A 297 -9.12 -10.33 -28.45
C GLU A 297 -7.71 -9.84 -28.80
N LEU A 298 -6.67 -10.68 -28.61
CA LEU A 298 -5.30 -10.37 -28.99
C LEU A 298 -5.02 -10.73 -30.46
N ALA A 299 -5.89 -11.49 -31.10
CA ALA A 299 -5.73 -11.84 -32.50
C ALA A 299 -5.75 -10.58 -33.38
N GLY A 300 -4.66 -10.34 -34.12
CA GLY A 300 -4.51 -9.17 -34.99
C GLY A 300 -4.09 -7.88 -34.27
N GLU A 301 -3.99 -7.89 -32.94
CA GLU A 301 -3.46 -6.78 -32.15
C GLU A 301 -1.94 -6.87 -32.01
N ARG A 302 -1.27 -5.72 -31.89
CA ARG A 302 0.18 -5.70 -31.61
C ARG A 302 0.42 -5.82 -30.10
N TYR A 303 0.75 -7.02 -29.64
CA TYR A 303 1.06 -7.28 -28.23
C TYR A 303 2.45 -7.90 -28.03
N LEU A 304 3.02 -7.69 -26.84
CA LEU A 304 4.23 -8.35 -26.36
C LEU A 304 3.82 -9.31 -25.26
N LEU A 305 4.21 -10.57 -25.39
CA LEU A 305 3.93 -11.60 -24.39
C LEU A 305 5.02 -11.59 -23.33
N TYR A 306 4.64 -11.40 -22.07
CA TYR A 306 5.54 -11.46 -20.93
C TYR A 306 5.38 -12.81 -20.21
N LEU A 307 6.33 -13.71 -20.44
CA LEU A 307 6.45 -15.02 -19.81
C LEU A 307 7.34 -14.95 -18.58
N ARG A 308 6.86 -15.51 -17.48
CA ARG A 308 7.62 -15.57 -16.23
C ARG A 308 7.08 -16.67 -15.33
N PRO A 309 7.92 -17.23 -14.46
CA PRO A 309 7.43 -18.09 -13.39
C PRO A 309 6.66 -17.26 -12.35
N PHE A 310 5.52 -17.78 -11.88
CA PHE A 310 4.71 -17.12 -10.84
C PHE A 310 5.46 -16.91 -9.52
N ALA A 311 6.52 -17.67 -9.26
CA ALA A 311 7.34 -17.51 -8.06
C ALA A 311 8.01 -16.12 -7.96
N ILE A 312 8.19 -15.41 -9.08
CA ILE A 312 8.80 -14.08 -9.09
C ILE A 312 7.78 -12.95 -8.86
N ASP A 313 6.48 -13.23 -8.92
CA ASP A 313 5.41 -12.24 -8.81
C ASP A 313 5.44 -11.45 -7.50
N PRO A 314 5.67 -12.06 -6.32
CA PRO A 314 5.76 -11.31 -5.06
C PRO A 314 6.87 -10.26 -5.08
N VAL A 315 8.06 -10.61 -5.58
CA VAL A 315 9.20 -9.70 -5.72
C VAL A 315 8.88 -8.60 -6.73
N MET A 316 8.27 -8.97 -7.86
CA MET A 316 7.86 -8.02 -8.90
C MET A 316 6.73 -7.08 -8.47
N ALA A 317 5.95 -7.45 -7.45
CA ALA A 317 4.86 -6.65 -6.88
C ALA A 317 5.33 -5.65 -5.80
N LEU A 318 6.59 -5.74 -5.36
CA LEU A 318 7.21 -4.79 -4.45
C LEU A 318 7.55 -3.47 -5.18
N PRO A 319 7.56 -2.34 -4.46
CA PRO A 319 8.12 -1.11 -5.00
C PRO A 319 9.63 -1.28 -5.21
N PRO A 320 10.26 -0.55 -6.16
CA PRO A 320 11.70 -0.62 -6.31
C PRO A 320 12.41 -0.03 -5.11
N ASP A 321 13.30 -0.83 -4.51
CA ASP A 321 14.04 -0.53 -3.27
C ASP A 321 14.83 0.79 -3.37
N GLU A 322 15.15 1.20 -4.60
CA GLU A 322 16.03 2.33 -4.86
C GLU A 322 15.43 3.40 -5.78
N VAL A 323 14.10 3.58 -5.81
CA VAL A 323 13.55 4.85 -6.32
C VAL A 323 13.77 5.92 -5.25
N PRO A 324 14.63 6.94 -5.47
CA PRO A 324 15.11 7.78 -4.39
C PRO A 324 14.01 8.65 -3.78
N GLY A 325 13.59 8.38 -2.54
CA GLY A 325 12.80 9.31 -1.73
C GLY A 325 11.37 9.58 -2.24
N TRP A 326 10.42 9.60 -1.31
CA TRP A 326 9.04 10.00 -1.59
C TRP A 326 8.94 11.40 -2.25
N TYR A 327 9.95 12.26 -2.07
CA TYR A 327 10.04 13.62 -2.62
C TYR A 327 10.49 13.71 -4.10
N THR A 328 11.05 12.65 -4.71
CA THR A 328 11.40 12.68 -6.16
C THR A 328 10.40 11.96 -7.05
N ARG A 329 9.49 11.17 -6.44
CA ARG A 329 8.31 10.68 -7.13
C ARG A 329 7.39 11.88 -7.34
N SER A 330 6.86 12.02 -8.55
CA SER A 330 5.65 12.81 -8.72
C SER A 330 4.63 12.30 -7.70
N PRO A 331 3.87 13.15 -7.00
CA PRO A 331 2.79 12.70 -6.13
C PRO A 331 1.86 11.71 -6.86
N PHE A 332 1.72 11.89 -8.18
CA PHE A 332 0.91 11.04 -9.07
C PHE A 332 1.56 9.70 -9.45
N GLU A 333 2.81 9.46 -9.07
CA GLU A 333 3.61 8.27 -9.39
C GLU A 333 4.08 7.49 -8.15
N LEU A 334 3.58 7.86 -6.96
CA LEU A 334 4.00 7.30 -5.68
C LEU A 334 3.82 5.77 -5.56
N THR A 335 2.95 5.18 -6.38
CA THR A 335 2.63 3.73 -6.39
C THR A 335 3.14 3.09 -7.68
N GLY A 336 4.21 2.32 -7.63
CA GLY A 336 4.71 1.58 -8.79
C GLY A 336 5.36 0.29 -8.36
N THR A 337 4.95 -0.84 -8.93
CA THR A 337 5.65 -2.13 -8.74
C THR A 337 6.87 -2.23 -9.66
N HIS A 338 7.81 -3.14 -9.37
CA HIS A 338 8.90 -3.47 -10.30
C HIS A 338 8.34 -3.88 -11.67
N GLU A 339 7.28 -4.67 -11.70
CA GLU A 339 6.62 -5.06 -12.94
C GLU A 339 6.07 -3.86 -13.71
N GLU A 340 5.38 -2.92 -13.04
CA GLU A 340 4.90 -1.70 -13.69
C GLU A 340 6.02 -0.86 -14.27
N PHE A 341 7.15 -0.78 -13.56
CA PHE A 341 8.32 -0.07 -14.05
C PHE A 341 8.89 -0.72 -15.31
N LEU A 342 9.05 -2.06 -15.31
CA LEU A 342 9.52 -2.85 -16.44
C LEU A 342 8.57 -2.70 -17.64
N VAL A 343 7.29 -3.04 -17.45
CA VAL A 343 6.25 -3.03 -18.49
C VAL A 343 6.13 -1.66 -19.14
N ARG A 344 6.24 -0.59 -18.35
CA ARG A 344 6.19 0.78 -18.87
C ARG A 344 7.27 1.08 -19.91
N GLN A 345 8.43 0.42 -19.85
CA GLN A 345 9.47 0.61 -20.88
C GLN A 345 9.02 0.04 -22.23
N PHE A 346 8.29 -1.07 -22.23
CA PHE A 346 7.86 -1.78 -23.43
C PHE A 346 6.52 -1.30 -24.01
N ARG A 347 5.75 -0.47 -23.29
CA ARG A 347 4.45 0.03 -23.76
C ARG A 347 4.48 0.76 -25.10
N GLY A 348 5.64 1.32 -25.50
CA GLY A 348 5.80 1.94 -26.81
C GLY A 348 5.83 0.95 -27.99
N LEU A 349 6.02 -0.34 -27.72
CA LEU A 349 6.12 -1.40 -28.72
C LEU A 349 4.80 -2.15 -28.94
N GLY A 350 3.85 -2.04 -28.00
CA GLY A 350 2.56 -2.74 -28.04
C GLY A 350 1.98 -2.95 -26.64
N ARG A 351 0.82 -3.62 -26.59
CA ARG A 351 0.20 -4.04 -25.32
C ARG A 351 1.06 -5.13 -24.67
N VAL A 352 1.47 -4.97 -23.42
CA VAL A 352 2.22 -6.03 -22.73
C VAL A 352 1.23 -6.92 -21.99
N VAL A 353 1.23 -8.19 -22.34
CA VAL A 353 0.26 -9.19 -21.87
C VAL A 353 1.00 -10.29 -21.11
N ALA A 354 0.45 -10.75 -20.01
CA ALA A 354 0.96 -11.89 -19.26
C ALA A 354 -0.18 -12.82 -18.84
N VAL A 355 0.13 -14.10 -18.66
CA VAL A 355 -0.80 -15.04 -18.04
C VAL A 355 -0.84 -14.78 -16.53
N GLY A 356 -2.04 -14.71 -15.96
CA GLY A 356 -2.24 -14.58 -14.51
C GLY A 356 -2.12 -15.91 -13.79
N GLN A 357 -1.75 -15.87 -12.51
CA GLN A 357 -1.73 -17.06 -11.67
C GLN A 357 -3.17 -17.56 -11.45
N PRO A 358 -3.44 -18.88 -11.60
CA PRO A 358 -4.76 -19.43 -11.30
C PRO A 358 -5.20 -19.12 -9.87
N GLY A 359 -6.45 -18.70 -9.68
CA GLY A 359 -7.02 -18.36 -8.36
C GLY A 359 -6.54 -17.03 -7.77
N GLU A 360 -5.82 -16.20 -8.52
CA GLU A 360 -5.39 -14.88 -8.04
C GLU A 360 -6.61 -13.97 -7.74
N PRO A 361 -6.73 -13.41 -6.52
CA PRO A 361 -7.95 -12.68 -6.13
C PRO A 361 -8.09 -11.32 -6.84
N LEU A 362 -6.97 -10.65 -7.14
CA LEU A 362 -6.89 -9.44 -7.95
C LEU A 362 -5.58 -9.45 -8.72
N PRO A 363 -5.56 -8.99 -9.97
CA PRO A 363 -4.35 -8.99 -10.78
C PRO A 363 -3.28 -8.07 -10.19
N ALA A 364 -2.04 -8.56 -10.19
CA ALA A 364 -0.86 -7.75 -10.00
C ALA A 364 -0.80 -6.59 -11.01
N LEU A 365 -0.36 -5.41 -10.55
CA LEU A 365 -0.18 -4.24 -11.39
C LEU A 365 1.02 -4.44 -12.31
N GLY A 366 0.89 -4.08 -13.59
CA GLY A 366 1.96 -4.29 -14.58
C GLY A 366 1.42 -4.62 -15.95
N ALA A 367 1.71 -5.84 -16.41
CA ALA A 367 1.20 -6.37 -17.67
C ALA A 367 -0.31 -6.62 -17.58
N GLU A 368 -1.02 -6.52 -18.70
CA GLU A 368 -2.43 -6.90 -18.79
C GLU A 368 -2.55 -8.42 -18.58
N ARG A 369 -3.50 -8.87 -17.77
CA ARG A 369 -3.66 -10.29 -17.42
C ARG A 369 -4.69 -10.99 -18.29
N GLY A 370 -4.32 -12.11 -18.87
CA GLY A 370 -5.27 -13.13 -19.32
C GLY A 370 -5.21 -14.34 -18.39
N TYR A 371 -6.37 -14.94 -18.07
CA TYR A 371 -6.43 -16.14 -17.24
C TYR A 371 -6.79 -17.34 -18.11
N LEU A 372 -6.05 -18.44 -17.93
CA LEU A 372 -6.23 -19.66 -18.69
C LEU A 372 -7.01 -20.69 -17.87
N PRO A 373 -7.83 -21.54 -18.51
CA PRO A 373 -8.27 -22.78 -17.91
C PRO A 373 -7.06 -23.63 -17.51
N VAL A 374 -7.19 -24.41 -16.42
CA VAL A 374 -6.13 -25.31 -15.94
C VAL A 374 -5.81 -26.38 -16.99
N ASP A 375 -6.80 -26.80 -17.77
CA ASP A 375 -6.65 -27.74 -18.86
C ASP A 375 -6.19 -27.05 -20.15
N LYS A 376 -5.32 -27.70 -20.92
CA LYS A 376 -4.82 -27.22 -22.24
C LYS A 376 -4.13 -25.85 -22.24
N TRP A 377 -3.59 -25.43 -21.09
CA TRP A 377 -2.86 -24.16 -20.98
C TRP A 377 -1.66 -24.09 -21.95
N LYS A 378 -0.95 -25.20 -22.18
CA LYS A 378 0.20 -25.29 -23.09
C LYS A 378 -0.14 -24.92 -24.54
N ASP A 379 -1.27 -25.41 -25.05
CA ASP A 379 -1.72 -25.10 -26.42
C ASP A 379 -2.05 -23.60 -26.55
N THR A 380 -2.66 -23.03 -25.52
CA THR A 380 -3.02 -21.62 -25.51
C THR A 380 -1.78 -20.73 -25.40
N VAL A 381 -0.82 -21.07 -24.53
CA VAL A 381 0.46 -20.36 -24.43
C VAL A 381 1.25 -20.45 -25.75
N SER A 382 1.25 -21.62 -26.41
CA SER A 382 1.89 -21.78 -27.72
C SER A 382 1.27 -20.85 -28.78
N GLY A 383 -0.08 -20.74 -28.80
CA GLY A 383 -0.77 -19.79 -29.68
C GLY A 383 -0.45 -18.32 -29.34
N LEU A 384 -0.35 -17.98 -28.06
CA LEU A 384 0.06 -16.64 -27.63
C LEU A 384 1.49 -16.31 -28.04
N ILE A 385 2.41 -17.26 -27.96
CA ILE A 385 3.80 -17.09 -28.38
C ILE A 385 3.84 -16.80 -29.89
N GLN A 386 3.15 -17.62 -30.70
CA GLN A 386 3.10 -17.47 -32.16
C GLN A 386 2.52 -16.12 -32.62
N GLY A 387 1.48 -15.63 -31.95
CA GLY A 387 0.83 -14.36 -32.28
C GLY A 387 1.54 -13.13 -31.73
N ALA A 388 2.56 -13.29 -30.86
CA ALA A 388 3.20 -12.16 -30.20
C ALA A 388 4.11 -11.37 -31.15
N HIS A 389 4.07 -10.03 -31.04
CA HIS A 389 5.04 -9.17 -31.73
C HIS A 389 6.46 -9.44 -31.24
N ALA A 390 6.61 -9.62 -29.92
CA ALA A 390 7.83 -10.07 -29.27
C ALA A 390 7.48 -10.81 -27.98
N VAL A 391 8.34 -11.73 -27.58
CA VAL A 391 8.26 -12.46 -26.31
C VAL A 391 9.32 -11.92 -25.37
N ILE A 392 8.87 -11.39 -24.24
CA ILE A 392 9.71 -11.01 -23.10
C ILE A 392 9.63 -12.15 -22.12
N MET A 393 10.75 -12.73 -21.73
CA MET A 393 10.76 -13.89 -20.86
C MET A 393 11.73 -13.69 -19.70
N THR A 394 11.30 -13.95 -18.47
CA THR A 394 12.22 -13.96 -17.33
C THR A 394 13.04 -15.24 -17.32
N ALA A 395 14.37 -15.12 -17.36
CA ALA A 395 15.30 -16.23 -17.25
C ALA A 395 15.43 -16.66 -15.78
N ALA A 396 14.51 -17.51 -15.34
CA ALA A 396 14.48 -18.07 -14.00
C ALA A 396 14.16 -19.57 -14.06
N PRO A 397 14.66 -20.37 -13.11
CA PRO A 397 14.48 -21.82 -13.15
C PRO A 397 13.02 -22.19 -12.94
N GLY A 398 12.58 -23.27 -13.60
CA GLY A 398 11.23 -23.82 -13.43
C GLY A 398 10.84 -24.74 -14.59
N PRO A 399 10.19 -25.89 -14.35
CA PRO A 399 9.79 -26.80 -15.41
C PRO A 399 8.87 -26.15 -16.46
N GLY A 400 7.94 -25.30 -16.00
CA GLY A 400 7.07 -24.53 -16.89
C GLY A 400 7.85 -23.52 -17.73
N THR A 401 8.78 -22.80 -17.12
CA THR A 401 9.65 -21.82 -17.79
C THR A 401 10.57 -22.47 -18.82
N ALA A 402 11.17 -23.63 -18.51
CA ALA A 402 12.00 -24.37 -19.48
C ALA A 402 11.17 -24.85 -20.68
N TRP A 403 9.96 -25.36 -20.43
CA TRP A 403 9.02 -25.72 -21.50
C TRP A 403 8.62 -24.51 -22.34
N GLU A 404 8.29 -23.38 -21.71
CA GLU A 404 7.95 -22.13 -22.39
C GLU A 404 9.10 -21.64 -23.28
N PHE A 405 10.33 -21.73 -22.80
CA PHE A 405 11.51 -21.32 -23.55
C PHE A 405 11.71 -22.19 -24.80
N THR A 406 11.64 -23.51 -24.65
CA THR A 406 11.75 -24.43 -25.81
C THR A 406 10.59 -24.24 -26.79
N GLU A 407 9.40 -23.88 -26.30
CA GLU A 407 8.26 -23.54 -27.14
C GLU A 407 8.51 -22.26 -27.95
N VAL A 408 9.09 -21.23 -27.33
CA VAL A 408 9.52 -20.00 -28.00
C VAL A 408 10.55 -20.31 -29.09
N LEU A 409 11.57 -21.12 -28.80
CA LEU A 409 12.56 -21.53 -29.81
C LEU A 409 11.88 -22.14 -31.03
N ARG A 410 10.93 -23.03 -30.81
CA ARG A 410 10.23 -23.79 -31.86
C ARG A 410 9.30 -22.92 -32.73
N THR A 411 8.72 -21.88 -32.15
CA THR A 411 7.57 -21.18 -32.76
C THR A 411 7.85 -19.74 -33.17
N THR A 412 8.96 -19.16 -32.70
CA THR A 412 9.27 -17.74 -32.86
C THR A 412 10.65 -17.54 -33.48
N THR A 413 10.83 -16.43 -34.21
CA THR A 413 12.14 -16.04 -34.74
C THR A 413 13.01 -15.42 -33.62
N PRO A 414 14.33 -15.63 -33.62
CA PRO A 414 15.18 -15.22 -32.49
C PRO A 414 15.16 -13.71 -32.18
N ASP A 415 15.00 -12.87 -33.21
CA ASP A 415 14.91 -11.41 -33.13
C ASP A 415 13.68 -10.91 -32.37
N ARG A 416 12.69 -11.78 -32.12
CA ARG A 416 11.49 -11.50 -31.33
C ARG A 416 11.61 -11.90 -29.86
N LEU A 417 12.72 -12.50 -29.42
CA LEU A 417 12.91 -12.94 -28.03
C LEU A 417 13.81 -11.99 -27.23
N LEU A 418 13.32 -11.57 -26.06
CA LEU A 418 14.09 -10.92 -25.01
C LEU A 418 14.09 -11.76 -23.74
N LEU A 419 15.28 -12.14 -23.25
CA LEU A 419 15.42 -12.76 -21.93
C LEU A 419 15.82 -11.72 -20.88
N LEU A 420 15.04 -11.60 -19.82
CA LEU A 420 15.29 -10.73 -18.68
C LEU A 420 16.09 -11.48 -17.62
N ILE A 421 17.22 -10.91 -17.20
CA ILE A 421 18.15 -11.53 -16.26
C ILE A 421 18.15 -10.72 -14.96
N TYR A 422 17.83 -11.37 -13.85
CA TYR A 422 17.70 -10.74 -12.53
C TYR A 422 18.81 -11.13 -11.55
N GLU A 423 19.20 -12.40 -11.55
CA GLU A 423 20.28 -12.92 -10.70
C GLU A 423 21.10 -13.91 -11.50
N ASP A 424 22.40 -13.96 -11.21
CA ASP A 424 23.35 -14.77 -11.97
C ASP A 424 23.10 -16.26 -11.69
N GLU A 425 22.81 -16.62 -10.44
CA GLU A 425 22.48 -17.98 -10.00
C GLU A 425 21.18 -18.48 -10.65
N MET A 426 20.13 -17.64 -10.68
CA MET A 426 18.87 -17.98 -11.36
C MET A 426 19.07 -18.17 -12.86
N TYR A 427 19.93 -17.36 -13.48
CA TYR A 427 20.23 -17.47 -14.89
C TYR A 427 20.97 -18.76 -15.22
N GLN A 428 21.97 -19.15 -14.43
CA GLN A 428 22.66 -20.43 -14.59
C GLN A 428 21.72 -21.62 -14.43
N ALA A 429 20.89 -21.63 -13.38
CA ALA A 429 19.90 -22.68 -13.17
C ALA A 429 18.86 -22.73 -14.31
N PHE A 430 18.50 -21.58 -14.88
CA PHE A 430 17.65 -21.52 -16.08
C PHE A 430 18.34 -22.13 -17.31
N GLN A 431 19.62 -21.87 -17.54
CA GLN A 431 20.37 -22.43 -18.67
C GLN A 431 20.38 -23.96 -18.63
N GLU A 432 20.66 -24.53 -17.45
CA GLU A 432 20.67 -25.98 -17.23
C GLU A 432 19.28 -26.58 -17.50
N ALA A 433 18.24 -26.04 -16.87
CA ALA A 433 16.87 -26.52 -17.05
C ALA A 433 16.38 -26.39 -18.52
N ALA A 434 16.76 -25.32 -19.21
CA ALA A 434 16.43 -25.10 -20.61
C ALA A 434 17.15 -26.10 -21.54
N ALA A 435 18.40 -26.45 -21.25
CA ALA A 435 19.16 -27.43 -22.01
C ALA A 435 18.58 -28.85 -21.85
N ASP A 436 18.22 -29.24 -20.63
CA ASP A 436 17.63 -30.55 -20.33
C ASP A 436 16.26 -30.73 -21.01
N GLU A 437 15.40 -29.71 -20.91
CA GLU A 437 14.09 -29.73 -21.57
C GLU A 437 14.24 -29.75 -23.09
N TYR A 438 15.18 -28.98 -23.64
CA TYR A 438 15.47 -28.99 -25.08
C TYR A 438 15.92 -30.37 -25.56
N ALA A 439 16.85 -31.02 -24.85
CA ALA A 439 17.34 -32.36 -25.19
C ALA A 439 16.20 -33.40 -25.14
N THR A 440 15.34 -33.31 -24.13
CA THR A 440 14.17 -34.18 -23.97
C THR A 440 13.18 -34.02 -25.12
N ARG A 441 12.81 -32.77 -25.46
CA ARG A 441 11.80 -32.50 -26.49
C ARG A 441 12.30 -32.73 -27.91
N SER A 442 13.56 -32.38 -28.19
CA SER A 442 14.16 -32.58 -29.51
C SER A 442 14.39 -34.06 -29.84
N SER A 443 14.68 -34.90 -28.84
CA SER A 443 14.80 -36.35 -29.04
C SER A 443 13.44 -37.06 -29.15
N ALA A 444 12.40 -36.56 -28.48
CA ALA A 444 11.06 -37.15 -28.51
C ALA A 444 10.27 -36.80 -29.80
N GLY A 445 10.56 -35.66 -30.43
CA GLY A 445 9.84 -35.18 -31.61
C GLY A 445 10.35 -35.80 -32.91
N THR A 446 9.77 -36.91 -33.37
CA THR A 446 10.05 -37.42 -34.72
C THR A 446 9.38 -36.53 -35.77
N GLY A 447 10.18 -35.91 -36.65
CA GLY A 447 9.69 -35.13 -37.79
C GLY A 447 9.46 -33.63 -37.56
N VAL A 448 9.85 -33.08 -36.41
CA VAL A 448 9.88 -31.63 -36.17
C VAL A 448 11.33 -31.14 -36.29
N ASP A 449 11.59 -30.19 -37.19
CA ASP A 449 12.89 -29.55 -37.31
C ASP A 449 13.08 -28.58 -36.13
N TRP A 450 13.97 -28.94 -35.21
CA TRP A 450 14.26 -28.12 -34.02
C TRP A 450 15.40 -27.16 -34.31
N PRO A 451 15.23 -25.84 -34.08
CA PRO A 451 16.32 -24.90 -34.22
C PRO A 451 17.39 -25.17 -33.17
N PRO A 452 18.68 -24.92 -33.48
CA PRO A 452 19.76 -25.19 -32.54
C PRO A 452 19.58 -24.38 -31.26
N LEU A 453 19.84 -25.02 -30.12
CA LEU A 453 19.84 -24.35 -28.82
C LEU A 453 20.83 -23.16 -28.87
N PRO A 454 20.39 -21.93 -28.54
CA PRO A 454 21.28 -20.77 -28.55
C PRO A 454 22.41 -20.95 -27.54
N ARG A 455 23.59 -20.43 -27.88
CA ARG A 455 24.68 -20.35 -26.92
C ARG A 455 24.37 -19.25 -25.91
N PHE A 456 24.24 -19.61 -24.64
CA PHE A 456 24.11 -18.64 -23.57
C PHE A 456 25.50 -18.09 -23.19
N PRO A 457 25.71 -16.77 -23.22
CA PRO A 457 26.98 -16.21 -22.80
C PRO A 457 27.05 -16.14 -21.27
N ASP A 458 28.26 -16.22 -20.75
CA ASP A 458 28.55 -15.79 -19.38
C ASP A 458 28.22 -14.31 -19.24
N LEU A 459 27.63 -13.96 -18.10
CA LEU A 459 27.29 -12.57 -17.84
C LEU A 459 28.57 -11.77 -17.61
N PRO A 460 28.78 -10.65 -18.31
CA PRO A 460 29.97 -9.83 -18.07
C PRO A 460 29.98 -9.36 -16.60
N PRO A 461 31.16 -9.20 -15.98
CA PRO A 461 31.24 -8.71 -14.61
C PRO A 461 30.63 -7.30 -14.49
N PRO A 462 30.07 -6.93 -13.31
CA PRO A 462 29.52 -5.60 -13.08
C PRO A 462 30.49 -4.52 -13.52
N ALA A 463 30.00 -3.53 -14.30
CA ALA A 463 30.85 -2.43 -14.73
C ALA A 463 31.42 -1.72 -13.49
N PRO A 464 32.73 -1.40 -13.47
CA PRO A 464 33.34 -0.76 -12.31
C PRO A 464 32.65 0.57 -12.00
N HIS A 465 32.48 0.83 -10.70
CA HIS A 465 31.77 2.00 -10.21
C HIS A 465 32.42 3.30 -10.71
N THR A 466 31.79 3.92 -11.69
CA THR A 466 32.17 5.23 -12.21
C THR A 466 31.18 6.26 -11.68
N LYS A 467 31.67 7.16 -10.83
CA LYS A 467 31.00 8.35 -10.24
C LYS A 467 29.46 8.33 -10.29
N GLY A 468 28.83 8.01 -9.16
CA GLY A 468 27.37 8.00 -9.04
C GLY A 468 26.95 7.37 -7.74
N ILE A 469 25.66 7.18 -7.54
CA ILE A 469 25.14 6.36 -6.45
C ILE A 469 24.82 4.99 -7.05
N ARG A 470 25.20 3.92 -6.35
CA ARG A 470 24.84 2.55 -6.74
C ARG A 470 23.33 2.47 -6.88
N TRP A 471 22.89 1.93 -8.02
CA TRP A 471 21.50 1.62 -8.29
C TRP A 471 21.36 0.11 -8.44
N ASP A 472 20.97 -0.59 -7.38
CA ASP A 472 20.77 -2.05 -7.38
C ASP A 472 19.36 -2.40 -7.85
N PHE A 473 19.10 -2.12 -9.13
CA PHE A 473 17.85 -2.55 -9.75
C PHE A 473 17.85 -4.09 -9.89
N PRO A 474 16.73 -4.79 -9.62
CA PRO A 474 16.72 -6.26 -9.71
C PRO A 474 17.07 -6.77 -11.10
N LEU A 475 16.63 -6.11 -12.18
CA LEU A 475 16.99 -6.49 -13.54
C LEU A 475 18.45 -6.10 -13.81
N LYS A 476 19.35 -7.08 -13.99
CA LYS A 476 20.78 -6.87 -14.29
C LYS A 476 21.04 -6.64 -15.77
N GLY A 477 20.19 -7.19 -16.64
CA GLY A 477 20.29 -6.98 -18.07
C GLY A 477 19.25 -7.73 -18.89
N ILE A 478 19.36 -7.56 -20.20
CA ILE A 478 18.49 -8.19 -21.19
C ILE A 478 19.37 -8.91 -22.22
N LEU A 479 19.10 -10.19 -22.45
CA LEU A 479 19.64 -10.94 -23.57
C LEU A 479 18.68 -10.83 -24.76
N SER A 480 19.21 -10.43 -25.90
CA SER A 480 18.50 -10.41 -27.19
C SER A 480 19.25 -11.31 -28.17
N PHE A 481 18.58 -11.77 -29.24
CA PHE A 481 19.21 -12.62 -30.24
C PHE A 481 19.12 -11.99 -31.63
N ASP A 482 20.11 -12.24 -32.47
CA ASP A 482 20.01 -11.94 -33.91
C ASP A 482 19.34 -13.09 -34.68
N GLY A 483 19.11 -12.91 -35.98
CA GLY A 483 18.46 -13.93 -36.82
C GLY A 483 19.18 -15.30 -36.90
N ARG A 484 20.39 -15.43 -36.32
CA ARG A 484 21.17 -16.68 -36.26
C ARG A 484 21.31 -17.22 -34.84
N TRP A 485 20.47 -16.78 -33.90
CA TRP A 485 20.55 -17.14 -32.48
C TRP A 485 21.84 -16.69 -31.78
N CYS A 486 22.57 -15.70 -32.32
CA CYS A 486 23.72 -15.14 -31.62
C CYS A 486 23.25 -14.17 -30.52
N PRO A 487 23.68 -14.39 -29.26
CA PRO A 487 23.24 -13.58 -28.14
C PRO A 487 23.91 -12.20 -28.14
N ARG A 488 23.13 -11.18 -27.76
CA ARG A 488 23.61 -9.83 -27.43
C ARG A 488 23.08 -9.46 -26.06
N PHE A 489 23.99 -9.31 -25.10
CA PHE A 489 23.66 -8.89 -23.75
C PHE A 489 23.69 -7.36 -23.65
N THR A 490 22.57 -6.77 -23.24
CA THR A 490 22.44 -5.35 -22.94
C THR A 490 22.35 -5.19 -21.43
N ARG A 491 23.40 -4.62 -20.81
CA ARG A 491 23.45 -4.46 -19.36
C ARG A 491 22.52 -3.33 -18.90
N PHE A 492 21.84 -3.53 -17.78
CA PHE A 492 21.15 -2.45 -17.09
C PHE A 492 22.15 -1.58 -16.31
N PRO A 493 22.01 -0.25 -16.31
CA PRO A 493 22.96 0.66 -15.69
C PRO A 493 23.03 0.44 -14.17
N PRO A 494 24.21 0.14 -13.60
CA PRO A 494 24.38 -0.06 -12.16
C PRO A 494 24.50 1.25 -11.37
N THR A 495 24.55 2.39 -12.07
CA THR A 495 24.73 3.71 -11.47
C THR A 495 23.82 4.75 -12.11
N VAL A 496 23.25 5.60 -11.27
CA VAL A 496 22.50 6.80 -11.70
C VAL A 496 23.26 8.06 -11.32
N PRO A 497 23.13 9.16 -12.09
CA PRO A 497 23.68 10.46 -11.72
C PRO A 497 23.24 10.89 -10.32
N ARG A 498 24.09 11.66 -9.63
CA ARG A 498 23.77 12.20 -8.28
C ARG A 498 22.48 13.03 -8.25
N ILE A 499 22.09 13.66 -9.38
CA ILE A 499 20.87 14.46 -9.49
C ILE A 499 19.70 13.55 -9.90
N ARG A 500 18.75 13.39 -8.98
CA ARG A 500 17.73 12.33 -8.94
C ARG A 500 16.34 12.83 -9.32
N HIS A 501 16.16 13.37 -10.52
CA HIS A 501 14.81 13.62 -11.02
C HIS A 501 14.28 12.37 -11.73
N VAL A 502 13.04 11.94 -11.45
CA VAL A 502 12.45 10.71 -12.02
C VAL A 502 12.54 10.67 -13.55
N TRP A 503 12.49 11.85 -14.19
CA TRP A 503 12.63 11.99 -15.64
C TRP A 503 14.04 11.70 -16.15
N VAL A 504 15.08 12.02 -15.36
CA VAL A 504 16.48 11.71 -15.70
C VAL A 504 16.69 10.20 -15.65
N ILE A 505 16.22 9.54 -14.59
CA ILE A 505 16.29 8.07 -14.45
C ILE A 505 15.53 7.41 -15.62
N ARG A 506 14.33 7.87 -15.93
CA ARG A 506 13.55 7.37 -17.07
C ARG A 506 14.23 7.56 -18.41
N ARG A 507 14.89 8.70 -18.63
CA ARG A 507 15.61 8.98 -19.88
C ARG A 507 16.84 8.08 -19.97
N LEU A 508 17.55 7.89 -18.87
CA LEU A 508 18.72 7.02 -18.79
C LEU A 508 18.32 5.56 -19.05
N VAL A 509 17.33 5.02 -18.33
CA VAL A 509 16.82 3.65 -18.56
C VAL A 509 16.37 3.46 -19.99
N ARG A 510 15.57 4.40 -20.55
CA ARG A 510 15.18 4.31 -21.96
C ARG A 510 16.38 4.32 -22.90
N ARG A 511 17.41 5.13 -22.63
CA ARG A 511 18.62 5.17 -23.45
C ARG A 511 19.37 3.84 -23.40
N GLU A 512 19.54 3.26 -22.22
CA GLU A 512 20.27 1.99 -22.06
C GLU A 512 19.48 0.78 -22.62
N LEU A 513 18.14 0.85 -22.66
CA LEU A 513 17.31 -0.21 -23.24
C LEU A 513 17.17 -0.11 -24.78
N ARG A 514 17.52 1.02 -25.41
CA ARG A 514 17.43 1.20 -26.87
C ARG A 514 18.09 0.08 -27.68
N PRO A 515 19.30 -0.39 -27.37
CA PRO A 515 19.95 -1.46 -28.16
C PRO A 515 19.13 -2.76 -28.23
N ALA A 516 18.33 -3.06 -27.20
CA ALA A 516 17.45 -4.23 -27.17
C ALA A 516 16.05 -3.92 -27.75
N MET A 517 15.56 -2.69 -27.58
CA MET A 517 14.20 -2.30 -28.00
C MET A 517 14.09 -1.86 -29.46
N ASP A 518 15.10 -1.15 -29.99
CA ASP A 518 15.08 -0.58 -31.34
C ASP A 518 14.92 -1.67 -32.41
N PRO A 519 15.63 -2.83 -32.34
CA PRO A 519 15.40 -3.93 -33.28
C PRO A 519 13.95 -4.41 -33.28
N ILE A 520 13.34 -4.59 -32.10
CA ILE A 520 11.96 -5.06 -31.96
C ILE A 520 10.96 -4.06 -32.52
N SER A 521 11.23 -2.76 -32.38
CA SER A 521 10.38 -1.70 -32.91
C SER A 521 10.27 -1.74 -34.44
N GLN A 522 11.33 -2.19 -35.11
CA GLN A 522 11.48 -2.26 -36.57
C GLN A 522 10.99 -3.58 -37.17
N LEU A 523 10.65 -4.56 -36.34
CA LEU A 523 10.16 -5.85 -36.82
C LEU A 523 8.84 -5.69 -37.58
N PRO A 524 8.61 -6.50 -38.63
CA PRO A 524 7.32 -6.57 -39.28
C PRO A 524 6.24 -7.03 -38.29
N PRO A 525 4.95 -6.71 -38.54
CA PRO A 525 3.85 -7.21 -37.73
C PRO A 525 3.95 -8.72 -37.50
N ALA A 526 3.50 -9.18 -36.34
CA ALA A 526 3.47 -10.61 -36.04
C ALA A 526 2.67 -11.37 -37.11
N PRO A 527 3.09 -12.60 -37.48
CA PRO A 527 2.26 -13.47 -38.30
C PRO A 527 0.90 -13.65 -37.63
N ARG A 528 -0.20 -13.60 -38.40
CA ARG A 528 -1.50 -13.99 -37.85
C ARG A 528 -1.42 -15.48 -37.50
N PRO A 529 -1.87 -15.89 -36.30
CA PRO A 529 -2.01 -17.32 -36.02
C PRO A 529 -2.92 -17.94 -37.09
N PRO A 530 -2.65 -19.17 -37.56
CA PRO A 530 -3.52 -19.84 -38.53
C PRO A 530 -4.94 -19.93 -37.96
N ASP A 531 -5.94 -19.67 -38.80
CA ASP A 531 -7.35 -19.82 -38.42
C ASP A 531 -7.53 -21.22 -37.83
N ARG A 532 -7.99 -21.30 -36.58
CA ARG A 532 -8.33 -22.58 -35.95
C ARG A 532 -9.50 -23.18 -36.73
N ALA A 533 -9.23 -24.23 -37.50
CA ALA A 533 -10.21 -25.01 -38.25
C ALA A 533 -11.15 -25.81 -37.34
#